data_AF-A0A931EDG9-F1
#
_entry.id   AF-A0A931EDG9-F1
#
_cell.length_a   1.000
_cell.length_b   1.000
_cell.length_c   1.000
_cell.angle_alpha   90.00
_cell.angle_beta   90.00
_cell.angle_gamma   90.00
#
_symmetry.space_group_name_H-M   'P 1'
#
loop_
_entity.id
_entity.type
_entity.pdbx_description
1 polymer ?
#
loop_
_entity_poly.entity_id
_entity_poly.type
_entity_poly.pdbx_seq_one_letter_code
_entity_poly.pdbx_strand_id
1 'polypeptide(L)'
;MRISGGNHSLSHTTAGLDPSGLASNGGPTKTIALEPGSAAINHVTAASACTGNDQTGKPWSTPCNIGAIGGGSVPPGFRISTSSLPSATPGVAYGPVTLQEAGAGTSTSPYVTTFKWKKVILPKGLKLSSGGVLSGTPSAKLAAGASSVTVQVTETVIALNGKKKVKTKTTVQATIPLTIT
;
A
#
# COMPACT_ATOMS: atom_id res chain seq x y z
N MET A 1 -16.12 42.60 0.59
CA MET A 1 -15.90 41.58 -0.46
C MET A 1 -17.21 40.85 -0.67
N ARG A 2 -17.91 41.09 -1.79
CA ARG A 2 -19.19 40.44 -2.12
C ARG A 2 -18.88 39.08 -2.73
N ILE A 3 -19.31 37.99 -2.09
CA ILE A 3 -19.25 36.65 -2.69
C ILE A 3 -20.48 36.52 -3.60
N SER A 4 -20.25 36.47 -4.92
CA SER A 4 -21.28 36.24 -5.93
C SER A 4 -21.91 34.86 -5.76
N GLY A 5 -23.24 34.81 -5.79
CA GLY A 5 -24.09 33.68 -5.40
C GLY A 5 -24.19 32.52 -6.41
N GLY A 6 -23.06 31.93 -6.81
CA GLY A 6 -23.06 30.61 -7.43
C GLY A 6 -22.99 29.53 -6.35
N ASN A 7 -24.09 28.84 -6.07
CA ASN A 7 -24.03 27.67 -5.19
C ASN A 7 -23.43 26.50 -5.99
N HIS A 8 -22.10 26.40 -6.05
CA HIS A 8 -21.37 25.29 -6.69
C HIS A 8 -21.39 24.01 -5.83
N SER A 9 -22.19 23.98 -4.76
CA SER A 9 -22.40 22.81 -3.93
C SER A 9 -23.13 21.73 -4.73
N LEU A 10 -22.39 20.70 -5.14
CA LEU A 10 -22.96 19.53 -5.81
C LEU A 10 -23.61 18.62 -4.76
N SER A 11 -24.93 18.69 -4.63
CA SER A 11 -25.69 17.74 -3.81
C SER A 11 -25.54 16.31 -4.38
N HIS A 12 -25.36 15.31 -3.51
CA HIS A 12 -25.24 13.88 -3.87
C HIS A 12 -24.01 13.46 -4.70
N THR A 13 -22.99 14.31 -4.84
CA THR A 13 -21.71 13.87 -5.42
C THR A 13 -20.81 13.31 -4.31
N THR A 14 -20.28 12.11 -4.51
CA THR A 14 -19.33 11.50 -3.56
C THR A 14 -18.11 12.40 -3.41
N ALA A 15 -17.79 12.79 -2.18
CA ALA A 15 -16.68 13.70 -1.89
C ALA A 15 -15.29 13.11 -2.22
N GLY A 16 -15.21 11.80 -2.50
CA GLY A 16 -13.95 11.09 -2.72
C GLY A 16 -13.04 11.19 -1.51
N LEU A 17 -13.62 11.07 -0.31
CA LEU A 17 -12.91 11.03 0.96
C LEU A 17 -12.93 9.59 1.46
N ASP A 18 -11.83 9.14 2.06
CA ASP A 18 -11.72 7.80 2.61
C ASP A 18 -12.85 7.54 3.63
N PRO A 19 -13.75 6.57 3.36
CA PRO A 19 -14.90 6.30 4.22
C PRO A 19 -14.51 5.71 5.58
N SER A 20 -13.26 5.27 5.75
CA SER A 20 -12.73 4.83 7.05
C SER A 20 -12.44 6.00 8.00
N GLY A 21 -12.45 7.24 7.50
CA GLY A 21 -12.34 8.46 8.30
C GLY A 21 -10.90 8.83 8.65
N LEU A 22 -10.71 9.43 9.83
CA LEU A 22 -9.42 9.96 10.26
C LEU A 22 -8.41 8.83 10.53
N ALA A 23 -7.34 8.79 9.74
CA ALA A 23 -6.24 7.83 9.86
C ALA A 23 -4.88 8.52 9.97
N SER A 24 -3.87 7.77 10.42
CA SER A 24 -2.49 8.23 10.46
C SER A 24 -1.90 8.21 9.05
N ASN A 25 -1.90 9.35 8.36
CA ASN A 25 -1.38 9.49 6.99
C ASN A 25 0.02 10.11 6.95
N GLY A 26 0.84 9.89 7.99
CA GLY A 26 2.25 10.30 8.03
C GLY A 26 2.56 11.66 8.67
N GLY A 27 1.56 12.36 9.21
CA GLY A 27 1.73 13.64 9.93
C GLY A 27 1.41 13.60 11.43
N PRO A 28 1.65 14.70 12.17
CA PRO A 28 1.36 14.80 13.60
C PRO A 28 -0.14 14.80 13.91
N THR A 29 -0.99 15.00 12.89
CA THR A 29 -2.44 15.00 12.98
C THR A 29 -3.01 13.87 12.12
N LYS A 30 -4.05 13.19 12.62
CA LYS A 30 -4.81 12.23 11.82
C LYS A 30 -5.61 12.98 10.75
N THR A 31 -5.73 12.42 9.55
CA THR A 31 -6.52 13.01 8.47
C THR A 31 -7.30 11.98 7.71
N ILE A 32 -8.29 12.45 6.95
CA ILE A 32 -9.00 11.63 5.98
C ILE A 32 -8.21 11.71 4.67
N ALA A 33 -7.92 10.56 4.06
CA ALA A 33 -7.25 10.52 2.76
C ALA A 33 -8.24 10.83 1.63
N LEU A 34 -7.75 11.29 0.48
CA LEU A 34 -8.56 11.38 -0.73
C LEU A 34 -8.59 9.99 -1.39
N GLU A 35 -9.77 9.54 -1.81
CA GLU A 35 -9.92 8.35 -2.65
C GLU A 35 -9.46 8.62 -4.10
N PRO A 36 -9.03 7.59 -4.83
CA PRO A 36 -8.78 7.70 -6.26
C PRO A 36 -9.99 8.29 -7.01
N GLY A 37 -9.76 9.29 -7.85
CA GLY A 37 -10.82 9.99 -8.59
C GLY A 37 -11.50 11.13 -7.83
N SER A 38 -11.07 11.44 -6.60
CA SER A 38 -11.53 12.64 -5.90
C SER A 38 -11.25 13.91 -6.72
N ALA A 39 -12.25 14.79 -6.81
CA ALA A 39 -12.11 16.10 -7.47
C ALA A 39 -11.11 17.04 -6.78
N ALA A 40 -10.70 16.69 -5.55
CA ALA A 40 -9.68 17.42 -4.80
C ALA A 40 -8.25 17.03 -5.19
N ILE A 41 -8.06 15.94 -5.94
CA ILE A 41 -6.73 15.54 -6.45
C ILE A 41 -6.29 16.52 -7.54
N ASN A 42 -5.07 17.05 -7.42
CA ASN A 42 -4.43 17.97 -8.39
C ASN A 42 -5.28 19.21 -8.75
N HIS A 43 -6.18 19.63 -7.87
CA HIS A 43 -7.12 20.71 -8.15
C HIS A 43 -6.45 22.09 -8.16
N VAL A 44 -5.42 22.28 -7.34
CA VAL A 44 -4.69 23.55 -7.26
C VAL A 44 -3.56 23.53 -8.27
N THR A 45 -3.72 24.27 -9.36
CA THR A 45 -2.76 24.32 -10.47
C THR A 45 -1.77 25.48 -10.37
N ALA A 46 -2.07 26.50 -9.56
CA ALA A 46 -1.19 27.65 -9.35
C ALA A 46 -0.04 27.32 -8.39
N ALA A 47 1.21 27.45 -8.85
CA ALA A 47 2.41 27.17 -8.05
C ALA A 47 2.52 28.02 -6.78
N SER A 48 2.09 29.28 -6.85
CA SER A 48 2.04 30.18 -5.69
C SER A 48 1.07 29.72 -4.60
N ALA A 49 0.11 28.85 -4.93
CA ALA A 49 -0.83 28.28 -3.98
C ALA A 49 -0.39 26.90 -3.45
N CYS A 50 0.63 26.28 -4.07
CA CYS A 50 1.23 25.02 -3.62
C CYS A 50 2.53 25.29 -2.84
N THR A 51 2.45 26.08 -1.77
CA THR A 51 3.61 26.49 -0.97
C THR A 51 3.73 25.72 0.33
N GLY A 52 4.94 25.62 0.87
CA GLY A 52 5.22 24.93 2.13
C GLY A 52 5.22 23.40 2.02
N ASN A 53 5.00 22.75 3.15
CA ASN A 53 5.02 21.30 3.29
C ASN A 53 3.61 20.80 3.63
N ASP A 54 3.32 19.57 3.24
CA ASP A 54 2.16 18.84 3.71
C ASP A 54 2.31 18.45 5.18
N GLN A 55 1.29 17.83 5.76
CA GLN A 55 1.35 17.44 7.17
C GLN A 55 2.40 16.36 7.47
N THR A 56 2.92 15.67 6.46
CA THR A 56 4.01 14.69 6.60
C THR A 56 5.39 15.36 6.56
N GLY A 57 5.43 16.68 6.37
CA GLY A 57 6.65 17.44 6.22
C GLY A 57 7.23 17.38 4.80
N LYS A 58 6.48 16.89 3.81
CA LYS A 58 6.91 16.82 2.41
C LYS A 58 6.45 18.06 1.63
N PRO A 59 7.31 18.72 0.84
CA PRO A 59 6.90 19.89 0.06
C PRO A 59 5.79 19.55 -0.93
N TRP A 60 4.87 20.51 -1.14
CA TRP A 60 3.82 20.39 -2.15
C TRP A 60 4.42 20.44 -3.57
N SER A 61 3.95 19.57 -4.47
CA SER A 61 4.24 19.63 -5.91
C SER A 61 3.11 20.36 -6.64
N THR A 62 3.40 21.05 -7.75
CA THR A 62 2.36 21.60 -8.64
C THR A 62 2.02 20.64 -9.78
N PRO A 63 0.74 20.39 -10.08
CA PRO A 63 -0.46 20.77 -9.32
C PRO A 63 -0.57 20.03 -7.98
N CYS A 64 -1.14 20.67 -6.97
CA CYS A 64 -1.34 20.10 -5.63
C CYS A 64 -2.82 19.77 -5.34
N ASN A 65 -3.01 18.84 -4.41
CA ASN A 65 -4.33 18.43 -3.93
C ASN A 65 -4.91 19.49 -2.99
N ILE A 66 -6.24 19.60 -2.94
CA ILE A 66 -6.95 20.26 -1.84
C ILE A 66 -7.12 19.22 -0.73
N GLY A 67 -6.13 19.14 0.17
CA GLY A 67 -6.09 18.16 1.25
C GLY A 67 -4.88 18.38 2.16
N ALA A 68 -4.72 17.55 3.18
CA ALA A 68 -3.62 17.68 4.14
C ALA A 68 -2.32 16.97 3.72
N ILE A 69 -2.38 16.06 2.75
CA ILE A 69 -1.24 15.28 2.23
C ILE A 69 -0.88 15.68 0.80
N GLY A 70 0.42 15.87 0.57
CA GLY A 70 1.01 16.55 -0.57
C GLY A 70 1.58 15.65 -1.63
N GLY A 71 1.00 15.80 -2.82
CA GLY A 71 1.35 15.05 -4.01
C GLY A 71 0.56 13.75 -4.11
N GLY A 72 0.35 13.31 -5.35
CA GLY A 72 -0.24 12.03 -5.73
C GLY A 72 0.54 10.81 -5.24
N SER A 73 0.69 10.68 -3.93
CA SER A 73 0.93 9.43 -3.23
C SER A 73 0.01 9.44 -2.01
N VAL A 74 -1.28 9.14 -2.23
CA VAL A 74 -1.97 8.25 -1.30
C VAL A 74 -0.92 7.17 -0.98
N PRO A 75 -0.50 6.96 0.29
CA PRO A 75 0.44 5.89 0.60
C PRO A 75 -0.14 4.66 -0.09
N PRO A 76 0.55 4.10 -1.11
CA PRO A 76 -0.10 3.15 -1.98
C PRO A 76 -0.64 2.07 -1.07
N GLY A 77 -1.96 1.87 -1.15
CA GLY A 77 -2.69 1.01 -0.23
C GLY A 77 -2.00 -0.33 -0.08
N PHE A 78 -2.29 -1.04 1.00
CA PHE A 78 -1.57 -2.25 1.39
C PHE A 78 -1.07 -3.08 0.19
N ARG A 79 0.25 -3.25 0.07
CA ARG A 79 0.90 -3.86 -1.09
C ARG A 79 2.13 -4.67 -0.68
N ILE A 80 2.62 -5.48 -1.60
CA ILE A 80 3.95 -6.11 -1.50
C ILE A 80 4.98 -5.14 -2.08
N SER A 81 6.03 -4.82 -1.32
CA SER A 81 7.08 -3.86 -1.70
C SER A 81 8.33 -4.53 -2.27
N THR A 82 8.47 -5.86 -2.14
CA THR A 82 9.58 -6.60 -2.74
C THR A 82 9.46 -6.63 -4.27
N SER A 83 10.37 -5.93 -4.95
CA SER A 83 10.34 -5.76 -6.41
C SER A 83 11.17 -6.78 -7.19
N SER A 84 12.11 -7.47 -6.55
CA SER A 84 12.97 -8.48 -7.17
C SER A 84 13.55 -9.43 -6.12
N LEU A 85 13.94 -10.63 -6.56
CA LEU A 85 14.61 -11.63 -5.72
C LEU A 85 16.07 -11.84 -6.16
N PRO A 86 16.97 -12.24 -5.23
CA PRO A 86 18.29 -12.76 -5.58
C PRO A 86 18.16 -13.92 -6.58
N SER A 87 19.16 -14.07 -7.46
CA SER A 87 19.16 -15.20 -8.40
C SER A 87 19.25 -16.53 -7.66
N ALA A 88 18.66 -17.58 -8.23
CA ALA A 88 18.68 -18.93 -7.67
C ALA A 88 19.36 -19.91 -8.64
N THR A 89 20.15 -20.82 -8.10
CA THR A 89 20.81 -21.87 -8.88
C THR A 89 20.07 -23.21 -8.72
N PRO A 90 19.75 -23.94 -9.79
CA PRO A 90 19.11 -25.25 -9.70
C PRO A 90 19.91 -26.21 -8.81
N GLY A 91 19.23 -26.89 -7.87
CA GLY A 91 19.85 -27.84 -6.95
C GLY A 91 20.59 -27.22 -5.76
N VAL A 92 20.77 -25.90 -5.71
CA VAL A 92 21.44 -25.19 -4.61
C VAL A 92 20.42 -24.65 -3.62
N ALA A 93 20.77 -24.62 -2.33
CA ALA A 93 19.91 -24.03 -1.32
C ALA A 93 19.69 -22.53 -1.59
N TYR A 94 18.44 -22.09 -1.44
CA TYR A 94 17.98 -20.73 -1.69
C TYR A 94 17.26 -20.18 -0.44
N GLY A 95 17.58 -18.94 -0.07
CA GLY A 95 17.04 -18.25 1.10
C GLY A 95 17.76 -18.55 2.42
N PRO A 96 17.23 -18.07 3.56
CA PRO A 96 15.94 -17.40 3.71
C PRO A 96 15.89 -16.00 3.08
N VAL A 97 14.80 -15.70 2.35
CA VAL A 97 14.50 -14.35 1.86
C VAL A 97 13.15 -13.91 2.44
N THR A 98 13.14 -12.86 3.24
CA THR A 98 11.91 -12.29 3.80
C THR A 98 11.29 -11.32 2.80
N LEU A 99 10.08 -11.61 2.35
CA LEU A 99 9.27 -10.71 1.55
C LEU A 99 8.73 -9.58 2.43
N GLN A 100 8.60 -8.40 1.84
CA GLN A 100 8.21 -7.18 2.53
C GLN A 100 6.89 -6.67 1.97
N GLU A 101 6.03 -6.24 2.88
CA GLU A 101 4.82 -5.47 2.64
C GLU A 101 5.01 -4.00 3.00
N ALA A 102 4.11 -3.15 2.50
CA ALA A 102 4.10 -1.73 2.84
C ALA A 102 2.68 -1.16 2.76
N GLY A 103 2.44 -0.04 3.44
CA GLY A 103 1.13 0.61 3.48
C GLY A 103 0.09 -0.15 4.30
N ALA A 104 0.53 -0.92 5.30
CA ALA A 104 -0.38 -1.67 6.16
C ALA A 104 -1.24 -0.75 7.02
N GLY A 105 -2.49 -1.15 7.25
CA GLY A 105 -3.40 -0.41 8.12
C GLY A 105 -3.02 -0.50 9.60
N THR A 106 -3.46 0.46 10.40
CA THR A 106 -3.18 0.54 11.84
C THR A 106 -4.28 -0.12 12.67
N SER A 107 -3.91 -0.97 13.64
CA SER A 107 -4.85 -1.54 14.61
C SER A 107 -4.94 -0.70 15.90
N THR A 108 -6.04 -0.87 16.64
CA THR A 108 -6.25 -0.21 17.95
C THR A 108 -5.80 -1.12 19.09
N SER A 109 -5.03 -0.60 20.05
CA SER A 109 -4.64 -1.34 21.26
C SER A 109 -5.88 -1.92 21.98
N PRO A 110 -5.83 -3.18 22.45
CA PRO A 110 -4.67 -4.10 22.53
C PRO A 110 -4.46 -4.97 21.28
N TYR A 111 -5.15 -4.72 20.17
CA TYR A 111 -5.01 -5.50 18.94
C TYR A 111 -3.78 -5.06 18.13
N VAL A 112 -3.31 -5.97 17.30
CA VAL A 112 -2.21 -5.74 16.35
C VAL A 112 -2.65 -6.07 14.93
N THR A 113 -2.09 -5.36 13.96
CA THR A 113 -2.24 -5.72 12.55
C THR A 113 -1.45 -6.99 12.28
N THR A 114 -2.06 -7.98 11.64
CA THR A 114 -1.41 -9.26 11.33
C THR A 114 -1.33 -9.51 9.84
N PHE A 115 -0.25 -10.14 9.39
CA PHE A 115 -0.05 -10.54 8.00
C PHE A 115 -0.09 -12.05 7.85
N LYS A 116 -0.72 -12.52 6.76
CA LYS A 116 -0.72 -13.93 6.38
C LYS A 116 -0.32 -14.07 4.93
N TRP A 117 0.85 -14.66 4.73
CA TRP A 117 1.41 -14.92 3.40
C TRP A 117 0.93 -16.26 2.85
N LYS A 118 0.71 -16.29 1.53
CA LYS A 118 0.26 -17.47 0.79
C LYS A 118 0.95 -17.54 -0.56
N LYS A 119 1.48 -18.70 -0.91
CA LYS A 119 2.00 -18.94 -2.26
C LYS A 119 0.85 -19.02 -3.28
N VAL A 120 1.08 -18.50 -4.47
CA VAL A 120 0.20 -18.69 -5.64
C VAL A 120 0.94 -19.58 -6.64
N ILE A 121 2.09 -19.11 -7.13
CA ILE A 121 2.97 -19.83 -8.05
C ILE A 121 4.40 -19.71 -7.54
N LEU A 122 5.07 -20.85 -7.34
CA LEU A 122 6.49 -20.90 -7.01
C LEU A 122 7.21 -21.87 -7.94
N PRO A 123 8.46 -21.60 -8.34
CA PRO A 123 9.33 -22.59 -8.94
C PRO A 123 9.39 -23.85 -8.08
N LYS A 124 9.39 -25.02 -8.74
CA LYS A 124 9.42 -26.31 -8.05
C LYS A 124 10.61 -26.38 -7.10
N GLY A 125 10.36 -26.73 -5.84
CA GLY A 125 11.40 -26.84 -4.80
C GLY A 125 11.51 -25.63 -3.87
N LEU A 126 10.91 -24.49 -4.24
CA LEU A 126 10.75 -23.34 -3.35
C LEU A 126 9.47 -23.46 -2.51
N LYS A 127 9.51 -22.89 -1.31
CA LYS A 127 8.43 -22.84 -0.32
C LYS A 127 8.32 -21.44 0.26
N LEU A 128 7.10 -21.05 0.62
CA LEU A 128 6.79 -19.81 1.31
C LEU A 128 6.19 -20.12 2.68
N SER A 129 6.73 -19.52 3.74
CA SER A 129 6.15 -19.58 5.08
C SER A 129 4.95 -18.63 5.24
N SER A 130 4.11 -18.84 6.24
CA SER A 130 3.01 -17.90 6.55
C SER A 130 3.48 -16.52 7.00
N GLY A 131 4.74 -16.39 7.41
CA GLY A 131 5.39 -15.13 7.78
C GLY A 131 6.13 -14.46 6.61
N GLY A 132 5.98 -14.94 5.37
CA GLY A 132 6.55 -14.29 4.20
C GLY A 132 8.01 -14.64 3.91
N VAL A 133 8.52 -15.74 4.47
CA VAL A 133 9.89 -16.20 4.19
C VAL A 133 9.89 -17.20 3.04
N LEU A 134 10.61 -16.86 1.96
CA LEU A 134 10.86 -17.72 0.81
C LEU A 134 12.17 -18.51 1.03
N SER A 135 12.12 -19.83 0.89
CA SER A 135 13.28 -20.71 1.03
C SER A 135 13.10 -22.03 0.28
N GLY A 136 14.16 -22.82 0.16
CA GLY A 136 14.12 -24.19 -0.36
C GLY A 136 15.28 -24.50 -1.29
N THR A 137 15.13 -25.52 -2.12
CA THR A 137 16.12 -25.91 -3.13
C THR A 137 15.40 -25.99 -4.47
N PRO A 138 15.61 -25.05 -5.41
CA PRO A 138 15.01 -25.10 -6.72
C PRO A 138 15.35 -26.42 -7.41
N SER A 139 14.37 -27.01 -8.10
CA SER A 139 14.56 -28.27 -8.81
C SER A 139 15.73 -28.18 -9.78
N ALA A 140 16.64 -29.17 -9.76
CA ALA A 140 17.78 -29.27 -10.68
C ALA A 140 17.36 -29.28 -12.16
N LYS A 141 16.09 -29.58 -12.46
CA LYS A 141 15.50 -29.58 -13.81
C LYS A 141 14.99 -28.20 -14.28
N LEU A 142 15.13 -27.14 -13.47
CA LEU A 142 14.74 -25.80 -13.90
C LEU A 142 15.72 -25.30 -14.99
N ALA A 143 15.18 -24.77 -16.08
CA ALA A 143 15.98 -24.13 -17.11
C ALA A 143 16.52 -22.79 -16.59
N ALA A 144 17.76 -22.47 -16.97
CA ALA A 144 18.34 -21.15 -16.72
C ALA A 144 17.55 -20.07 -17.48
N GLY A 145 17.47 -18.88 -16.90
CA GLY A 145 16.77 -17.73 -17.47
C GLY A 145 15.73 -17.11 -16.54
N ALA A 146 14.82 -16.33 -17.13
CA ALA A 146 13.80 -15.60 -16.40
C ALA A 146 12.75 -16.54 -15.77
N SER A 147 12.50 -16.36 -14.48
CA SER A 147 11.44 -17.02 -13.71
C SER A 147 10.73 -15.99 -12.82
N SER A 148 9.73 -16.45 -12.07
CA SER A 148 9.01 -15.57 -11.14
C SER A 148 8.39 -16.33 -9.97
N VAL A 149 8.12 -15.59 -8.91
CA VAL A 149 7.41 -16.02 -7.70
C VAL A 149 6.15 -15.18 -7.60
N THR A 150 4.98 -15.82 -7.61
CA THR A 150 3.69 -15.14 -7.36
C THR A 150 3.17 -15.50 -5.99
N VAL A 151 2.91 -14.49 -5.17
CA VAL A 151 2.47 -14.63 -3.79
C VAL A 151 1.34 -13.68 -3.46
N GLN A 152 0.56 -14.02 -2.45
CA GLN A 152 -0.43 -13.17 -1.83
C GLN A 152 -0.04 -12.88 -0.38
N VAL A 153 -0.39 -11.69 0.09
CA VAL A 153 -0.40 -11.36 1.52
C VAL A 153 -1.76 -10.79 1.88
N THR A 154 -2.33 -11.28 2.98
CA THR A 154 -3.53 -10.72 3.57
C THR A 154 -3.15 -9.99 4.85
N GLU A 155 -3.39 -8.68 4.92
CA GLU A 155 -3.42 -7.98 6.19
C GLU A 155 -4.78 -8.18 6.87
N THR A 156 -4.77 -8.18 8.19
CA THR A 156 -5.96 -8.14 9.01
C THR A 156 -5.78 -7.04 10.03
N VAL A 157 -6.63 -6.03 9.95
CA VAL A 157 -6.62 -4.85 10.81
C VAL A 157 -7.84 -4.91 11.72
N ILE A 158 -7.64 -4.68 13.01
CA ILE A 158 -8.75 -4.56 13.97
C ILE A 158 -8.76 -3.13 14.51
N ALA A 159 -9.81 -2.40 14.14
CA ALA A 159 -10.09 -1.05 14.62
C ALA A 159 -11.32 -1.05 15.54
N LEU A 160 -11.48 0.03 16.31
CA LEU A 160 -12.67 0.27 17.12
C LEU A 160 -13.52 1.38 16.49
N ASN A 161 -14.78 1.10 16.22
CA ASN A 161 -15.80 2.13 15.97
C ASN A 161 -16.61 2.32 17.26
N GLY A 162 -16.19 3.27 18.09
CA GLY A 162 -16.63 3.37 19.48
C GLY A 162 -16.14 2.17 20.30
N LYS A 163 -17.06 1.37 20.87
CA LYS A 163 -16.73 0.11 21.58
C LYS A 163 -16.79 -1.13 20.69
N LYS A 164 -17.31 -1.00 19.45
CA LYS A 164 -17.47 -2.13 18.54
C LYS A 164 -16.17 -2.40 17.80
N LYS A 165 -15.75 -3.67 17.77
CA LYS A 165 -14.60 -4.12 16.97
C LYS A 165 -15.01 -4.22 15.51
N VAL A 166 -14.22 -3.60 14.64
CA VAL A 166 -14.34 -3.72 13.18
C VAL A 166 -13.08 -4.42 12.69
N LYS A 167 -13.26 -5.52 11.96
CA LYS A 167 -12.17 -6.31 11.40
C LYS A 167 -12.16 -6.18 9.90
N THR A 168 -11.12 -5.56 9.36
CA THR A 168 -10.93 -5.39 7.92
C THR A 168 -9.84 -6.34 7.45
N LYS A 169 -10.03 -6.93 6.26
CA LYS A 169 -9.03 -7.78 5.62
C LYS A 169 -8.79 -7.27 4.22
N THR A 170 -7.53 -6.99 3.90
CA THR A 170 -7.10 -6.59 2.56
C THR A 170 -6.14 -7.66 2.06
N THR A 171 -6.39 -8.19 0.87
CA THR A 171 -5.48 -9.16 0.24
C THR A 171 -4.94 -8.58 -1.04
N VAL A 172 -3.63 -8.68 -1.20
CA VAL A 172 -2.92 -8.26 -2.41
C VAL A 172 -2.03 -9.37 -2.92
N GLN A 173 -1.78 -9.34 -4.22
CA GLN A 173 -0.94 -10.30 -4.93
C GLN A 173 0.17 -9.55 -5.66
N ALA A 174 1.35 -10.14 -5.72
CA ALA A 174 2.43 -9.66 -6.56
C ALA A 174 3.14 -10.82 -7.24
N THR A 175 3.65 -10.55 -8.44
CA THR A 175 4.58 -11.42 -9.17
C THR A 175 5.94 -10.77 -9.11
N ILE A 176 6.87 -11.44 -8.43
CA ILE A 176 8.22 -10.95 -8.15
C ILE A 176 9.19 -11.68 -9.08
N PRO A 177 9.98 -10.97 -9.91
CA PRO A 177 11.00 -11.57 -10.76
C PRO A 177 12.02 -12.37 -9.96
N LEU A 178 12.41 -13.52 -10.53
CA LEU A 178 13.48 -14.38 -10.04
C LEU A 178 14.30 -14.89 -11.23
N THR A 179 15.61 -14.72 -11.22
CA THR A 179 16.47 -15.29 -12.26
C THR A 179 16.97 -16.68 -11.83
N ILE A 180 16.91 -17.66 -12.73
CA ILE A 180 17.57 -18.96 -12.57
C ILE A 180 18.90 -18.91 -13.32
N THR A 181 20.01 -19.17 -12.62
CA THR A 181 21.37 -19.20 -13.18
C THR A 181 21.82 -20.61 -13.49
#